data_AF-A0A519GVS8-F1
#
_entry.id   AF-A0A519GVS8-F1
#
_cell.length_a   1.000
_cell.length_b   1.000
_cell.length_c   1.000
_cell.angle_alpha   90.00
_cell.angle_beta   90.00
_cell.angle_gamma   90.00
#
_symmetry.space_group_name_H-M   'P 1'
#
loop_
_entity.id
_entity.type
_entity.pdbx_description
1 polymer ?
#
loop_
_entity_poly.entity_id
_entity_poly.type
_entity_poly.pdbx_seq_one_letter_code
_entity_poly.pdbx_strand_id
1 'polypeptide(L)'
;MRPIDALNEIATLLERERASRYRSRAFRTAAAAIEGLSDAELADGSSLRRRKGIGDSSFAVIQEALAGGVPAYLAELRGAAAPPASDLRRRLRGDLHSHSEWSDGLTSIDLMVSAARALGHEYLALTDHSPRLRVARGLSPERLREQLEVVPQYSGDGFTLLSGIEVDILDDGSLDQEDGLLDRLDVVVASAHSKLRME
;
A
#
# COMPACT_ATOMS: atom_id res chain seq x y z
N MET A 1 4.06 -16.61 -16.55
CA MET A 1 4.16 -15.36 -15.73
C MET A 1 4.99 -15.69 -14.50
N ARG A 2 5.75 -14.75 -13.91
CA ARG A 2 6.53 -15.10 -12.72
C ARG A 2 5.60 -15.28 -11.50
N PRO A 3 5.89 -16.20 -10.57
CA PRO A 3 5.08 -16.40 -9.38
C PRO A 3 4.90 -15.13 -8.53
N ILE A 4 5.95 -14.32 -8.39
CA ILE A 4 5.89 -13.06 -7.65
C ILE A 4 4.93 -12.05 -8.29
N ASP A 5 4.89 -11.99 -9.63
CA ASP A 5 3.97 -11.11 -10.37
C ASP A 5 2.52 -11.57 -10.14
N ALA A 6 2.26 -12.89 -10.14
CA ALA A 6 0.93 -13.43 -9.88
C ALA A 6 0.41 -13.11 -8.47
N LEU A 7 1.25 -13.29 -7.44
CA LEU A 7 0.89 -12.99 -6.05
C LEU A 7 0.58 -11.50 -5.85
N ASN A 8 1.41 -10.62 -6.43
CA ASN A 8 1.21 -9.17 -6.36
C ASN A 8 -0.05 -8.71 -7.10
N GLU A 9 -0.36 -9.31 -8.24
CA GLU A 9 -1.58 -9.00 -8.99
C GLU A 9 -2.83 -9.46 -8.23
N ILE A 10 -2.82 -10.67 -7.66
CA ILE A 10 -3.91 -11.16 -6.80
C ILE A 10 -4.15 -10.22 -5.63
N ALA A 11 -3.09 -9.81 -4.92
CA ALA A 11 -3.22 -8.87 -3.81
C ALA A 11 -3.87 -7.56 -4.25
N THR A 12 -3.44 -7.02 -5.39
CA THR A 12 -3.98 -5.78 -5.98
C THR A 12 -5.46 -5.90 -6.35
N LEU A 13 -5.87 -7.02 -6.96
CA LEU A 13 -7.27 -7.27 -7.31
C LEU A 13 -8.14 -7.41 -6.04
N LEU A 14 -7.64 -8.08 -5.01
CA LEU A 14 -8.33 -8.20 -3.73
C LEU A 14 -8.49 -6.83 -3.04
N GLU A 15 -7.47 -5.98 -3.08
CA GLU A 15 -7.51 -4.60 -2.58
C GLU A 15 -8.57 -3.77 -3.34
N ARG A 16 -8.58 -3.86 -4.68
CA ARG A 16 -9.55 -3.19 -5.55
C ARG A 16 -10.99 -3.56 -5.20
N GLU A 17 -11.26 -4.85 -5.02
CA GLU A 17 -12.60 -5.37 -4.67
C GLU A 17 -12.97 -5.14 -3.20
N ARG A 18 -12.15 -4.40 -2.45
CA ARG A 18 -12.32 -4.16 -1.00
C ARG A 18 -12.53 -5.48 -0.23
N ALA A 19 -11.86 -6.54 -0.67
CA ALA A 19 -11.84 -7.81 0.03
C ALA A 19 -11.22 -7.63 1.44
N SER A 20 -11.36 -8.66 2.29
CA SER A 20 -10.77 -8.61 3.63
C SER A 20 -9.28 -8.27 3.58
N ARG A 21 -8.87 -7.27 4.39
CA ARG A 21 -7.47 -6.84 4.59
C ARG A 21 -6.54 -8.02 4.89
N TYR A 22 -7.04 -9.06 5.56
CA TYR A 22 -6.27 -10.27 5.86
C TYR A 22 -5.86 -11.04 4.60
N ARG A 23 -6.77 -11.12 3.61
CA ARG A 23 -6.54 -11.89 2.37
C ARG A 23 -5.50 -11.22 1.49
N SER A 24 -5.65 -9.92 1.17
CA SER A 24 -4.66 -9.21 0.36
C SER A 24 -3.28 -9.23 1.01
N ARG A 25 -3.21 -8.99 2.34
CA ARG A 25 -1.97 -9.06 3.10
C ARG A 25 -1.30 -10.43 3.04
N ALA A 26 -2.06 -11.53 3.05
CA ALA A 26 -1.48 -12.87 2.94
C ALA A 26 -0.74 -13.06 1.60
N PHE A 27 -1.30 -12.56 0.49
CA PHE A 27 -0.65 -12.62 -0.83
C PHE A 27 0.57 -11.70 -0.93
N ARG A 28 0.51 -10.48 -0.38
CA ARG A 28 1.69 -9.58 -0.27
C ARG A 28 2.81 -10.25 0.55
N THR A 29 2.45 -10.87 1.67
CA THR A 29 3.41 -11.57 2.55
C THR A 29 4.05 -12.75 1.82
N ALA A 30 3.27 -13.50 1.03
CA ALA A 30 3.80 -14.58 0.23
C ALA A 30 4.75 -14.09 -0.87
N ALA A 31 4.41 -12.96 -1.54
CA ALA A 31 5.27 -12.35 -2.55
C ALA A 31 6.64 -11.96 -1.96
N ALA A 32 6.64 -11.29 -0.81
CA ALA A 32 7.88 -10.95 -0.08
C ALA A 32 8.66 -12.20 0.37
N ALA A 33 7.97 -13.26 0.79
CA ALA A 33 8.61 -14.50 1.23
C ALA A 33 9.35 -15.25 0.12
N ILE A 34 8.98 -15.02 -1.15
CA ILE A 34 9.60 -15.65 -2.33
C ILE A 34 10.55 -14.72 -3.11
N GLU A 35 10.71 -13.48 -2.66
CA GLU A 35 11.57 -12.52 -3.33
C GLU A 35 13.03 -13.02 -3.34
N GLY A 36 13.67 -12.92 -4.50
CA GLY A 36 15.06 -13.35 -4.71
C GLY A 36 15.28 -14.86 -4.86
N LEU A 37 14.23 -15.69 -4.76
CA LEU A 37 14.37 -17.14 -4.97
C LEU A 37 14.41 -17.51 -6.45
N SER A 38 15.19 -18.55 -6.76
CA SER A 38 15.25 -19.16 -8.09
C SER A 38 14.06 -20.09 -8.36
N ASP A 39 13.76 -20.33 -9.64
CA ASP A 39 12.68 -21.26 -10.04
C ASP A 39 12.87 -22.66 -9.46
N ALA A 40 14.12 -23.12 -9.29
CA ALA A 40 14.44 -24.40 -8.68
C ALA A 40 14.06 -24.43 -7.18
N GLU A 41 14.30 -23.35 -6.44
CA GLU A 41 13.91 -23.24 -5.04
C GLU A 41 12.39 -23.13 -4.88
N LEU A 42 11.72 -22.45 -5.81
CA LEU A 42 10.27 -22.35 -5.83
C LEU A 42 9.60 -23.69 -6.22
N ALA A 43 10.28 -24.51 -7.02
CA ALA A 43 9.83 -25.85 -7.40
C ALA A 43 9.96 -26.88 -6.27
N ASP A 44 10.81 -26.66 -5.25
CA ASP A 44 10.81 -27.48 -4.03
C ASP A 44 9.57 -27.17 -3.18
N GLY A 45 8.47 -27.82 -3.54
CA GLY A 45 7.19 -27.62 -2.88
C GLY A 45 7.22 -27.96 -1.38
N SER A 46 8.11 -28.85 -0.95
CA SER A 46 8.22 -29.23 0.46
C SER A 46 8.83 -28.10 1.30
N SER A 47 9.91 -27.49 0.79
CA SER A 47 10.57 -26.35 1.42
C SER A 47 9.66 -25.13 1.39
N LEU A 48 9.04 -24.87 0.24
CA LEU A 48 8.16 -23.73 0.05
C LEU A 48 6.93 -23.77 0.98
N ARG A 49 6.29 -24.93 1.17
CA ARG A 49 5.16 -25.09 2.11
C ARG A 49 5.51 -24.80 3.57
N ARG A 50 6.77 -25.03 3.97
CA ARG A 50 7.24 -24.76 5.35
C ARG A 50 7.68 -23.32 5.54
N ARG A 51 7.82 -22.54 4.47
CA ARG A 51 8.29 -21.16 4.53
C ARG A 51 7.24 -20.27 5.19
N LYS A 52 7.66 -19.51 6.21
CA LYS A 52 6.80 -18.53 6.87
C LYS A 52 6.25 -17.53 5.86
N GLY A 53 4.93 -17.29 5.90
CA GLY A 53 4.24 -16.40 4.97
C GLY A 53 3.61 -17.11 3.77
N ILE A 54 3.88 -18.40 3.57
CA ILE A 54 3.25 -19.23 2.54
C ILE A 54 2.12 -20.05 3.14
N GLY A 55 0.87 -19.72 2.78
CA GLY A 55 -0.31 -20.54 3.04
C GLY A 55 -0.71 -21.40 1.83
N ASP A 56 -1.70 -22.27 1.98
CA ASP A 56 -2.13 -23.20 0.93
C ASP A 56 -2.52 -22.50 -0.38
N SER A 57 -3.26 -21.39 -0.30
CA SER A 57 -3.68 -20.63 -1.48
C SER A 57 -2.50 -19.98 -2.21
N SER A 58 -1.59 -19.33 -1.49
CA SER A 58 -0.39 -18.72 -2.09
C SER A 58 0.54 -19.79 -2.66
N PHE A 59 0.64 -20.94 -2.00
CA PHE A 59 1.41 -22.09 -2.50
C PHE A 59 0.86 -22.57 -3.85
N ALA A 60 -0.45 -22.80 -3.94
CA ALA A 60 -1.10 -23.23 -5.19
C ALA A 60 -0.83 -22.24 -6.34
N VAL A 61 -0.98 -20.94 -6.07
CA VAL A 61 -0.68 -19.87 -7.04
C VAL A 61 0.77 -19.95 -7.53
N ILE A 62 1.73 -20.16 -6.64
CA ILE A 62 3.15 -20.25 -7.02
C ILE A 62 3.38 -21.45 -7.94
N GLN A 63 2.84 -22.62 -7.59
CA GLN A 63 3.02 -23.85 -8.39
C GLN A 63 2.37 -23.74 -9.76
N GLU A 64 1.15 -23.19 -9.83
CA GLU A 64 0.44 -23.00 -11.09
C GLU A 64 1.16 -22.00 -12.02
N ALA A 65 1.73 -20.92 -11.45
CA ALA A 65 2.52 -19.95 -12.21
C ALA A 65 3.84 -20.56 -12.73
N LEU A 66 4.53 -21.37 -11.92
CA LEU A 66 5.74 -22.10 -12.33
C LEU A 66 5.47 -23.12 -13.44
N ALA A 67 4.29 -23.74 -13.44
CA ALA A 67 3.86 -24.65 -14.50
C ALA A 67 3.59 -23.93 -15.84
N GLY A 68 3.79 -22.60 -15.91
CA GLY A 68 3.63 -21.78 -17.10
C GLY A 68 2.20 -21.28 -17.34
N GLY A 69 1.25 -21.64 -16.48
CA GLY A 69 -0.14 -21.22 -16.56
C GLY A 69 -0.41 -19.86 -15.93
N VAL A 70 -1.62 -19.34 -16.16
CA VAL A 70 -2.21 -18.31 -15.30
C VAL A 70 -2.88 -19.03 -14.14
N PRO A 71 -2.53 -18.73 -12.87
CA PRO A 71 -3.16 -19.37 -11.72
C PRO A 71 -4.68 -19.24 -11.75
N ALA A 72 -5.40 -20.32 -11.42
CA ALA A 72 -6.86 -20.38 -11.50
C ALA A 72 -7.51 -19.29 -10.64
N TYR A 73 -6.97 -19.06 -9.45
CA TYR A 73 -7.45 -18.00 -8.55
C TYR A 73 -7.26 -16.60 -9.14
N LEU A 74 -6.15 -16.36 -9.84
CA LEU A 74 -5.94 -15.09 -10.55
C LEU A 74 -6.89 -14.94 -11.73
N ALA A 75 -7.12 -16.01 -12.49
CA ALA A 75 -8.06 -16.01 -13.61
C ALA A 75 -9.48 -15.68 -13.15
N GLU A 76 -9.92 -16.22 -12.00
CA GLU A 76 -11.20 -15.91 -11.37
C GLU A 76 -11.29 -14.41 -11.01
N LEU A 77 -10.28 -13.87 -10.32
CA LEU A 77 -10.26 -12.46 -9.93
C LEU A 77 -10.23 -11.50 -11.13
N ARG A 78 -9.57 -11.88 -12.22
CA ARG A 78 -9.59 -11.14 -13.49
C ARG A 78 -10.95 -11.18 -14.18
N GLY A 79 -11.69 -12.28 -14.03
CA GLY A 79 -13.04 -12.45 -14.57
C GLY A 79 -14.10 -11.62 -13.84
N ALA A 80 -13.82 -11.14 -12.62
CA ALA A 80 -14.68 -10.19 -11.94
C ALA A 80 -14.73 -8.86 -12.72
N ALA A 81 -15.94 -8.34 -12.94
CA ALA A 81 -16.17 -7.18 -13.80
C ALA A 81 -15.28 -5.99 -13.37
N ALA A 82 -14.45 -5.51 -14.29
CA ALA A 82 -13.72 -4.28 -14.07
C ALA A 82 -14.71 -3.12 -13.87
N PRO A 83 -14.37 -2.10 -13.05
CA PRO A 83 -15.19 -0.91 -12.96
C PRO A 83 -15.36 -0.28 -14.36
N PRO A 84 -16.51 0.35 -14.63
CA PRO A 84 -16.75 0.98 -15.92
C PRO A 84 -15.66 2.01 -16.22
N ALA A 85 -15.21 2.05 -17.48
CA ALA A 85 -14.24 3.06 -17.91
C ALA A 85 -14.83 4.46 -17.68
N SER A 86 -14.04 5.35 -17.07
CA SER A 86 -14.41 6.73 -16.81
C SER A 86 -13.39 7.66 -17.41
N ASP A 87 -13.84 8.69 -18.12
CA ASP A 87 -12.96 9.72 -18.66
C ASP A 87 -12.33 10.58 -17.56
N LEU A 88 -12.96 10.64 -16.38
CA LEU A 88 -12.39 11.33 -15.21
C LEU A 88 -11.09 10.66 -14.75
N ARG A 89 -10.99 9.34 -14.90
CA ARG A 89 -9.79 8.61 -14.49
C ARG A 89 -8.53 9.12 -15.20
N ARG A 90 -8.62 9.41 -16.51
CA ARG A 90 -7.48 9.91 -17.28
C ARG A 90 -7.11 11.36 -16.95
N ARG A 91 -7.96 12.07 -16.21
CA ARG A 91 -7.71 13.44 -15.75
C ARG A 91 -7.04 13.50 -14.37
N LEU A 92 -6.97 12.38 -13.65
CA LEU A 92 -6.30 12.31 -12.36
C LEU A 92 -4.78 12.40 -12.54
N ARG A 93 -4.18 13.40 -11.91
CA ARG A 93 -2.73 13.61 -11.92
C ARG A 93 -2.03 12.98 -10.70
N GLY A 94 -2.77 12.61 -9.67
CA GLY A 94 -2.22 12.04 -8.45
C GLY A 94 -3.24 11.95 -7.32
N ASP A 95 -2.85 11.27 -6.26
CA ASP A 95 -3.62 11.13 -5.03
C ASP A 95 -3.00 11.96 -3.91
N LEU A 96 -3.83 12.64 -3.11
CA LEU A 96 -3.39 13.53 -2.02
C LEU A 96 -3.69 12.96 -0.62
N HIS A 97 -4.26 11.76 -0.54
CA HIS A 97 -4.60 11.10 0.72
C HIS A 97 -4.30 9.62 0.59
N SER A 98 -3.21 9.16 1.19
CA SER A 98 -2.79 7.77 1.11
C SER A 98 -1.93 7.37 2.31
N HIS A 99 -2.14 6.17 2.83
CA HIS A 99 -1.43 5.67 4.02
C HIS A 99 -0.59 4.46 3.64
N SER A 100 0.65 4.44 4.13
CA SER A 100 1.57 3.31 3.96
C SER A 100 1.56 2.42 5.19
N GLU A 101 2.40 1.40 5.17
CA GLU A 101 2.70 0.58 6.35
C GLU A 101 3.40 1.34 7.51
N TRP A 102 3.78 2.61 7.30
CA TRP A 102 4.28 3.46 8.38
C TRP A 102 3.20 3.85 9.40
N SER A 103 1.92 3.78 9.01
CA SER A 103 0.75 3.92 9.90
C SER A 103 -0.22 2.72 9.78
N ASP A 104 -1.44 2.92 9.28
CA ASP A 104 -2.50 1.91 9.20
C ASP A 104 -2.71 1.29 7.80
N GLY A 105 -1.92 1.76 6.83
CA GLY A 105 -1.83 1.16 5.51
C GLY A 105 -1.16 -0.22 5.54
N LEU A 106 -1.14 -0.88 4.38
CA LEU A 106 -0.64 -2.25 4.24
C LEU A 106 0.43 -2.38 3.14
N THR A 107 0.85 -1.26 2.57
CA THR A 107 1.67 -1.21 1.37
C THR A 107 2.92 -0.39 1.66
N SER A 108 4.08 -0.88 1.21
CA SER A 108 5.34 -0.14 1.29
C SER A 108 5.33 1.07 0.35
N ILE A 109 6.14 2.09 0.66
CA ILE A 109 6.25 3.31 -0.15
C ILE A 109 6.64 2.98 -1.60
N ASP A 110 7.60 2.06 -1.80
CA ASP A 110 8.06 1.64 -3.13
C ASP A 110 6.92 1.09 -4.00
N LEU A 111 6.10 0.21 -3.44
CA LEU A 111 4.95 -0.36 -4.15
C LEU A 111 3.87 0.69 -4.44
N MET A 112 3.64 1.62 -3.51
CA MET A 112 2.69 2.73 -3.73
C MET A 112 3.15 3.64 -4.87
N VAL A 113 4.43 4.01 -4.89
CA VAL A 113 5.05 4.86 -5.93
C VAL A 113 5.04 4.16 -7.28
N SER A 114 5.42 2.88 -7.33
CA SER A 114 5.38 2.06 -8.54
C SER A 114 3.95 1.98 -9.12
N ALA A 115 2.96 1.76 -8.25
CA ALA A 115 1.56 1.76 -8.65
C ALA A 115 1.13 3.14 -9.18
N ALA A 116 1.41 4.24 -8.48
CA ALA A 116 1.06 5.59 -8.92
C ALA A 116 1.65 5.92 -10.30
N ARG A 117 2.92 5.57 -10.54
CA ARG A 117 3.58 5.71 -11.85
C ARG A 117 2.89 4.88 -12.92
N ALA A 118 2.55 3.63 -12.64
CA ALA A 118 1.84 2.76 -13.58
C ALA A 118 0.42 3.28 -13.91
N LEU A 119 -0.20 4.02 -13.00
CA LEU A 119 -1.48 4.68 -13.20
C LEU A 119 -1.36 5.98 -14.02
N GLY A 120 -0.15 6.43 -14.34
CA GLY A 120 0.14 7.68 -15.05
C GLY A 120 0.03 8.92 -14.17
N HIS A 121 0.16 8.77 -12.85
CA HIS A 121 0.18 9.90 -11.94
C HIS A 121 1.52 10.63 -12.00
N GLU A 122 1.45 11.95 -11.90
CA GLU A 122 2.57 12.88 -11.77
C GLU A 122 2.99 13.01 -10.30
N TYR A 123 2.08 12.78 -9.34
CA TYR A 123 2.38 12.86 -7.92
C TYR A 123 1.57 11.89 -7.05
N LEU A 124 2.05 11.68 -5.83
CA LEU A 124 1.36 11.00 -4.74
C LEU A 124 1.72 11.73 -3.43
N ALA A 125 0.77 11.99 -2.54
CA ALA A 125 1.07 12.43 -1.19
C ALA A 125 1.01 11.25 -0.22
N LEU A 126 2.08 11.08 0.56
CA LEU A 126 2.11 10.14 1.66
C LEU A 126 1.61 10.85 2.93
N THR A 127 0.40 10.51 3.38
CA THR A 127 -0.30 11.20 4.48
C THR A 127 -0.57 10.24 5.63
N ASP A 128 0.44 9.50 6.06
CA ASP A 128 0.33 8.57 7.19
C ASP A 128 -0.23 9.27 8.43
N HIS A 129 -0.92 8.51 9.29
CA HIS A 129 -1.58 9.09 10.47
C HIS A 129 -0.59 9.64 11.50
N SER A 130 -1.00 10.69 12.18
CA SER A 130 -0.42 11.24 13.42
C SER A 130 -0.67 10.35 14.66
N PRO A 131 0.01 10.61 15.80
CA PRO A 131 0.08 9.68 16.94
C PRO A 131 -1.25 9.35 17.63
N ARG A 132 -2.23 10.25 17.60
CA ARG A 132 -3.36 10.19 18.54
C ARG A 132 -4.35 9.08 18.20
N LEU A 133 -4.38 8.64 16.94
CA LEU A 133 -4.96 7.36 16.52
C LEU A 133 -4.11 6.19 17.03
N ARG A 134 -4.20 5.87 18.33
CA ARG A 134 -3.49 4.74 18.96
C ARG A 134 -3.71 3.39 18.27
N VAL A 135 -4.82 3.24 17.54
CA VAL A 135 -5.14 2.03 16.75
C VAL A 135 -4.37 1.99 15.41
N ALA A 136 -3.97 3.15 14.87
CA ALA A 136 -3.34 3.31 13.56
C ALA A 136 -1.80 3.28 13.58
N ARG A 137 -1.16 3.12 14.75
CA ARG A 137 0.32 3.22 14.88
C ARG A 137 0.90 4.48 14.24
N GLY A 138 0.23 5.61 14.43
CA GLY A 138 0.63 6.87 13.82
C GLY A 138 2.05 7.33 14.15
N LEU A 139 2.54 8.27 13.34
CA LEU A 139 3.90 8.77 13.36
C LEU A 139 4.12 9.71 14.54
N SER A 140 4.95 9.28 15.51
CA SER A 140 5.53 10.20 16.49
C SER A 140 6.35 11.29 15.77
N PRO A 141 6.62 12.43 16.42
CA PRO A 141 7.49 13.45 15.85
C PRO A 141 8.84 12.91 15.37
N GLU A 142 9.42 11.94 16.10
CA GLU A 142 10.67 11.28 15.72
C GLU A 142 10.51 10.45 14.44
N ARG A 143 9.46 9.63 14.36
CA ARG A 143 9.19 8.83 13.17
C ARG A 143 8.83 9.68 11.95
N LEU A 144 8.15 10.81 12.14
CA LEU A 144 7.88 11.75 11.05
C LEU A 144 9.18 12.37 10.52
N ARG A 145 10.11 12.73 11.41
CA ARG A 145 11.45 13.18 10.99
C ARG A 145 12.18 12.12 10.19
N GLU A 146 12.12 10.85 10.60
CA GLU A 146 12.69 9.74 9.82
C GLU A 146 12.04 9.61 8.44
N GLN A 147 10.71 9.70 8.37
CA GLN A 147 9.99 9.59 7.09
C GLN A 147 10.33 10.73 6.13
N LEU A 148 10.53 11.95 6.65
CA LEU A 148 10.93 13.12 5.85
C LEU A 148 12.29 12.95 5.16
N GLU A 149 13.21 12.17 5.73
CA GLU A 149 14.49 11.84 5.08
C GLU A 149 14.35 10.75 4.00
N VAL A 150 13.32 9.91 4.10
CA VAL A 150 13.05 8.78 3.20
C VAL A 150 12.24 9.21 1.97
N VAL A 151 11.20 10.02 2.15
CA VAL A 151 10.25 10.42 1.08
C VAL A 151 10.93 10.99 -0.18
N PRO A 152 11.92 11.91 -0.09
CA PRO A 152 12.54 12.49 -1.29
C PRO A 152 13.20 11.45 -2.20
N GLN A 153 13.62 10.30 -1.66
CA GLN A 153 14.32 9.24 -2.40
C GLN A 153 13.43 8.55 -3.45
N TYR A 154 12.10 8.72 -3.35
CA TYR A 154 11.14 8.11 -4.28
C TYR A 154 10.69 9.06 -5.40
N SER A 155 11.08 10.33 -5.34
CA SER A 155 10.84 11.28 -6.42
C SER A 155 11.85 11.12 -7.56
N GLY A 156 11.42 11.36 -8.79
CA GLY A 156 12.27 11.19 -9.98
C GLY A 156 11.47 10.85 -11.22
N ASP A 157 12.08 11.01 -12.40
CA ASP A 157 11.50 10.69 -13.71
C ASP A 157 10.15 11.36 -13.98
N GLY A 158 10.01 12.62 -13.56
CA GLY A 158 8.76 13.40 -13.71
C GLY A 158 7.66 13.04 -12.71
N PHE A 159 7.95 12.20 -11.71
CA PHE A 159 7.07 11.86 -10.60
C PHE A 159 7.54 12.51 -9.29
N THR A 160 6.59 12.98 -8.47
CA THR A 160 6.84 13.56 -7.15
C THR A 160 6.10 12.82 -6.04
N LEU A 161 6.83 12.28 -5.07
CA LEU A 161 6.25 11.86 -3.80
C LEU A 161 6.26 13.05 -2.83
N LEU A 162 5.07 13.57 -2.52
CA LEU A 162 4.87 14.68 -1.61
C LEU A 162 4.90 14.18 -0.15
N SER A 163 5.60 14.93 0.69
CA SER A 163 5.60 14.70 2.13
C SER A 163 4.30 15.21 2.73
N GLY A 164 3.66 14.40 3.56
CA GLY A 164 2.45 14.83 4.24
C GLY A 164 2.15 14.03 5.50
N ILE A 165 1.06 14.41 6.14
CA ILE A 165 0.55 13.73 7.32
C ILE A 165 -0.96 13.95 7.40
N GLU A 166 -1.70 12.94 7.86
CA GLU A 166 -3.06 13.14 8.35
C GLU A 166 -3.04 13.36 9.86
N VAL A 167 -3.48 14.53 10.30
CA VAL A 167 -3.51 14.97 11.71
C VAL A 167 -4.93 15.10 12.24
N ASP A 168 -5.08 14.82 13.52
CA ASP A 168 -6.30 15.08 14.27
C ASP A 168 -6.38 16.55 14.65
N ILE A 169 -7.55 17.14 14.46
CA ILE A 169 -7.92 18.41 15.10
C ILE A 169 -8.35 18.08 16.54
N LEU A 170 -7.67 18.67 17.53
CA LEU A 170 -7.93 18.48 18.94
C LEU A 170 -9.13 19.31 19.43
N ASP A 171 -9.61 19.00 20.64
CA ASP A 171 -10.79 19.66 21.23
C ASP A 171 -10.58 21.19 21.43
N ASP A 172 -9.33 21.64 21.52
CA ASP A 172 -8.94 23.05 21.62
C ASP A 172 -8.63 23.70 20.27
N GLY A 173 -8.82 22.96 19.16
CA GLY A 173 -8.54 23.39 17.80
C GLY A 173 -7.08 23.28 17.35
N SER A 174 -6.17 22.84 18.24
CA SER A 174 -4.78 22.55 17.86
C SER A 174 -4.69 21.26 17.03
N LEU A 175 -3.53 21.03 16.41
CA LEU A 175 -3.24 19.82 15.63
C LEU A 175 -2.38 18.85 16.44
N ASP A 176 -2.54 17.55 16.23
CA ASP A 176 -1.83 16.52 16.99
C ASP A 176 -0.40 16.23 16.50
N GLN A 177 0.36 17.29 16.22
CA GLN A 177 1.76 17.23 15.81
C GLN A 177 2.50 18.53 16.19
N GLU A 178 3.83 18.52 16.20
CA GLU A 178 4.63 19.74 16.42
C GLU A 178 4.49 20.73 15.25
N ASP A 179 4.14 21.99 15.52
CA ASP A 179 3.97 23.04 14.49
C ASP A 179 5.18 23.15 13.55
N GLY A 180 6.40 23.16 14.10
CA GLY A 180 7.63 23.24 13.31
C GLY A 180 7.89 22.03 12.41
N LEU A 181 7.24 20.88 12.64
CA LEU A 181 7.25 19.75 11.72
C LEU A 181 6.16 19.90 10.65
N LEU A 182 4.99 20.41 11.01
CA LEU A 182 3.91 20.68 10.05
C LEU A 182 4.34 21.68 8.98
N ASP A 183 5.09 22.72 9.36
CA ASP A 183 5.65 23.73 8.44
C ASP A 183 6.63 23.17 7.40
N ARG A 184 7.11 21.93 7.59
CA ARG A 184 8.05 21.27 6.68
C ARG A 184 7.37 20.36 5.65
N LEU A 185 6.08 20.10 5.79
CA LEU A 185 5.34 19.16 4.94
C LEU A 185 4.75 19.88 3.73
N ASP A 186 4.66 19.17 2.61
CA ASP A 186 4.00 19.68 1.40
C ASP A 186 2.47 19.70 1.57
N VAL A 187 1.92 18.71 2.27
CA VAL A 187 0.47 18.52 2.47
C VAL A 187 0.16 18.14 3.90
N VAL A 188 -0.72 18.89 4.56
CA VAL A 188 -1.30 18.53 5.85
C VAL A 188 -2.79 18.31 5.67
N VAL A 189 -3.25 17.09 5.96
CA VAL A 189 -4.67 16.74 5.99
C VAL A 189 -5.14 16.81 7.45
N ALA A 190 -6.03 17.74 7.77
CA ALA A 190 -6.56 17.90 9.12
C ALA A 190 -7.98 17.34 9.21
N SER A 191 -8.18 16.39 10.13
CA SER A 191 -9.43 15.64 10.26
C SER A 191 -10.05 15.79 11.66
N ALA A 192 -11.37 15.95 11.70
CA ALA A 192 -12.18 16.04 12.91
C ALA A 192 -12.70 14.66 13.34
N HIS A 193 -12.06 14.02 14.32
CA HIS A 193 -12.44 12.66 14.73
C HIS A 193 -13.47 12.63 15.88
N SER A 194 -14.76 12.60 15.51
CA SER A 194 -15.94 12.16 16.29
C SER A 194 -16.34 12.84 17.60
N LYS A 195 -15.50 13.66 18.24
CA LYS A 195 -15.96 14.54 19.33
C LYS A 195 -16.76 15.75 18.83
N LEU A 196 -16.70 16.02 17.54
CA LEU A 196 -17.48 17.06 16.84
C LEU A 196 -18.82 16.51 16.32
N ARG A 197 -19.58 15.79 17.16
CA ARG A 197 -20.99 15.53 16.85
C ARG A 197 -21.70 16.88 16.84
N MET A 198 -22.22 17.29 15.69
CA MET A 198 -23.18 18.38 15.62
C MET A 198 -24.48 17.92 16.28
N GLU A 199 -24.92 18.60 17.33
CA GLU A 199 -26.33 18.54 17.79
C GLU A 199 -27.24 19.30 16.82
#